data_AF-A0A4Y2UAU3-F1
#
_entry.id   AF-A0A4Y2UAU3-F1
#
_cell.length_a   1.000
_cell.length_b   1.000
_cell.length_c   1.000
_cell.angle_alpha   90.00
_cell.angle_beta   90.00
_cell.angle_gamma   90.00
#
_symmetry.space_group_name_H-M   'P 1'
#
loop_
_entity.id
_entity.type
_entity.pdbx_description
1 polymer ?
#
loop_
_entity_poly.entity_id
_entity_poly.type
_entity_poly.pdbx_seq_one_letter_code
_entity_poly.pdbx_strand_id
1 'polypeptide(L)'
;MLEEWQILWKNGDIGRNIYNIMPSVSFRPTNWIREDVIFFSQHGPFPAYLKRFHLSDSDYCSCGGIGTALHYATECIVCVLPYSVLAYEEASAKLRTRMAEKGRQ
;
A
#
# COMPACT_ATOMS: atom_id res chain seq x y z
N MET A 1 -7.32 21.96 16.43
CA MET A 1 -6.70 20.61 16.44
C MET A 1 -7.01 19.80 15.19
N LEU A 2 -8.20 19.20 15.01
CA LEU A 2 -8.48 18.38 13.81
C LEU A 2 -8.42 19.18 12.50
N GLU A 3 -8.95 20.41 12.49
CA GLU A 3 -8.91 21.30 11.32
C GLU A 3 -7.48 21.69 10.94
N GLU A 4 -6.61 21.97 11.92
CA GLU A 4 -5.19 22.26 11.70
C GLU A 4 -4.48 21.05 11.10
N TRP A 5 -4.74 19.85 11.63
CA TRP A 5 -4.24 18.60 11.07
C TRP A 5 -4.71 18.37 9.64
N GLN A 6 -5.98 18.67 9.34
CA GLN A 6 -6.52 18.57 7.99
C GLN A 6 -5.86 19.56 7.03
N ILE A 7 -5.55 20.78 7.47
CA ILE A 7 -4.84 21.79 6.69
C ILE A 7 -3.41 21.33 6.39
N LEU A 8 -2.68 20.83 7.40
CA LEU A 8 -1.35 20.27 7.21
C LEU A 8 -1.37 19.05 6.28
N TRP A 9 -2.39 18.19 6.41
CA TRP A 9 -2.55 17.03 5.55
C TRP A 9 -2.83 17.43 4.11
N LYS A 10 -3.66 18.45 3.87
CA LYS A 10 -3.94 18.98 2.54
C LYS A 10 -2.71 19.63 1.91
N ASN A 11 -1.95 20.42 2.67
CA ASN A 11 -0.87 21.26 2.15
C ASN A 11 0.53 20.64 2.21
N GLY A 12 0.73 19.52 2.90
CA GLY A 12 2.03 18.87 2.95
C GLY A 12 2.47 18.34 1.58
N ASP A 13 3.74 17.96 1.44
CA ASP A 13 4.25 17.31 0.22
C ASP A 13 4.59 15.84 0.45
N ILE A 14 4.73 15.44 1.72
CA ILE A 14 5.03 14.05 2.10
C ILE A 14 3.72 13.25 2.13
N GLY A 15 3.78 12.00 1.67
CA GLY A 15 2.65 11.07 1.76
C GLY A 15 1.51 11.36 0.78
N ARG A 16 1.74 12.10 -0.33
CA ARG A 16 0.72 12.41 -1.34
C ARG A 16 -0.01 11.18 -1.88
N ASN A 17 0.70 10.06 -2.05
CA ASN A 17 0.08 8.80 -2.46
C ASN A 17 -0.99 8.33 -1.47
N ILE A 18 -0.76 8.52 -0.16
CA ILE A 18 -1.75 8.21 0.87
C ILE A 18 -2.83 9.28 0.97
N TYR A 19 -2.50 10.55 0.76
CA TYR A 19 -3.51 11.62 0.68
C TYR A 19 -4.54 11.35 -0.42
N ASN A 20 -4.13 10.84 -1.58
CA ASN A 20 -5.03 10.50 -2.68
C ASN A 20 -6.01 9.36 -2.34
N ILE A 21 -5.68 8.54 -1.34
CA ILE A 21 -6.48 7.37 -0.91
C ILE A 21 -7.30 7.72 0.35
N MET A 22 -6.72 8.51 1.24
CA MET A 22 -7.30 8.95 2.51
C MET A 22 -7.09 10.46 2.66
N PRO A 23 -7.92 11.29 1.99
CA PRO A 23 -7.74 12.74 1.97
C PRO A 23 -8.18 13.41 3.28
N SER A 24 -8.98 12.72 4.10
CA SER A 24 -9.54 13.26 5.33
C SER A 24 -8.89 12.67 6.59
N VAL A 25 -8.61 13.55 7.55
CA VAL A 25 -8.17 13.20 8.89
C VAL A 25 -9.42 13.09 9.77
N SER A 26 -9.53 12.02 10.56
CA SER A 26 -10.67 11.84 11.47
C SER A 26 -10.27 11.05 12.71
N PHE A 27 -10.91 11.33 13.85
CA PHE A 27 -10.79 10.50 15.06
C PHE A 27 -11.63 9.23 14.99
N ARG A 28 -12.56 9.14 14.04
CA ARG A 28 -13.34 7.93 13.85
C ARG A 28 -12.45 6.89 13.17
N PRO A 29 -12.46 5.64 13.64
CA PRO A 29 -11.81 4.57 12.91
C PRO A 29 -12.34 4.56 11.49
N THR A 30 -11.42 4.56 10.53
CA THR A 30 -11.80 4.45 9.13
C THR A 30 -12.17 2.99 8.85
N ASN A 31 -13.04 2.73 7.87
CA ASN A 31 -13.40 1.36 7.47
C ASN A 31 -12.26 0.64 6.70
N TRP A 32 -11.03 1.13 6.81
CA TRP A 32 -9.86 0.50 6.21
C TRP A 32 -9.35 -0.58 7.15
N ILE A 33 -9.16 -1.79 6.63
CA ILE A 33 -8.47 -2.84 7.37
C ILE A 33 -6.98 -2.54 7.42
N ARG A 34 -6.30 -3.08 8.43
CA ARG A 34 -4.88 -2.84 8.70
C ARG A 34 -4.00 -3.19 7.48
N GLU A 35 -4.33 -4.28 6.81
CA GLU A 35 -3.60 -4.82 5.67
C GLU A 35 -3.63 -3.83 4.48
N ASP A 36 -4.79 -3.24 4.19
CA ASP A 36 -4.95 -2.29 3.11
C ASP A 36 -4.14 -1.01 3.40
N VAL A 37 -4.16 -0.51 4.63
CA VAL A 37 -3.37 0.67 5.03
C VAL A 37 -1.87 0.39 4.85
N ILE A 38 -1.38 -0.75 5.32
CA ILE A 38 0.03 -1.16 5.17
C ILE A 38 0.40 -1.26 3.69
N PHE A 39 -0.46 -1.90 2.89
CA PHE A 39 -0.24 -2.10 1.46
C PHE A 39 -0.16 -0.78 0.69
N PHE A 40 -1.17 0.09 0.82
CA PHE A 40 -1.24 1.35 0.07
C PHE A 40 -0.21 2.37 0.51
N SER A 41 0.13 2.38 1.80
CA SER A 41 1.21 3.22 2.31
C SER A 41 2.60 2.73 1.89
N GLN A 42 2.67 1.51 1.32
CA GLN A 42 3.90 0.79 1.06
C GLN A 42 4.71 0.57 2.34
N HIS A 43 4.06 0.55 3.50
CA HIS A 43 4.72 0.22 4.76
C HIS A 43 4.84 -1.29 4.93
N GLY A 44 5.74 -1.72 5.80
CA GLY A 44 5.89 -3.13 6.17
C GLY A 44 7.18 -3.75 5.66
N PRO A 45 7.28 -5.08 5.60
CA PRO A 45 8.53 -5.80 5.29
C PRO A 45 8.83 -5.81 3.78
N PHE A 46 8.63 -4.68 3.10
CA PHE A 46 8.92 -4.53 1.69
C PHE A 46 10.34 -3.98 1.50
N PRO A 47 11.21 -4.60 0.67
CA PRO A 47 12.58 -4.14 0.43
C PRO A 47 12.67 -2.63 0.12
N ALA A 48 11.78 -2.11 -0.72
CA ALA A 48 11.75 -0.68 -1.05
C ALA A 48 11.48 0.22 0.17
N TYR A 49 10.59 -0.22 1.07
CA TYR A 49 10.31 0.48 2.31
C TYR A 49 11.51 0.42 3.26
N LEU A 50 12.09 -0.76 3.46
CA LEU A 50 13.24 -0.94 4.34
C LEU A 50 14.45 -0.13 3.87
N LYS A 51 14.71 -0.09 2.55
CA LYS A 51 15.78 0.72 1.97
C LYS A 51 15.56 2.22 2.20
N ARG A 52 14.32 2.70 2.06
CA ARG A 52 13.96 4.11 2.29
C ARG A 52 14.25 4.56 3.73
N PHE A 53 14.11 3.67 4.71
CA PHE A 53 14.40 3.95 6.12
C PHE A 53 15.82 3.52 6.54
N HIS A 54 16.69 3.21 5.58
CA HIS A 54 18.06 2.76 5.83
C HIS A 54 18.14 1.50 6.74
N LEU A 55 17.10 0.67 6.72
CA LEU A 55 17.02 -0.61 7.43
C LEU A 55 17.50 -1.80 6.58
N SER A 56 17.69 -1.59 5.28
CA SER A 56 18.21 -2.57 4.32
C SER A 56 19.11 -1.86 3.31
N ASP A 57 20.09 -2.58 2.77
CA ASP A 57 20.98 -2.08 1.73
C ASP A 57 20.43 -2.23 0.31
N SER A 58 19.37 -3.01 0.13
CA SER A 58 18.75 -3.27 -1.17
C SER A 58 17.24 -3.06 -1.13
N ASP A 59 16.71 -2.46 -2.19
CA ASP A 59 15.28 -2.36 -2.48
C ASP A 59 14.79 -3.46 -3.44
N TYR A 60 15.66 -4.37 -3.86
CA TYR A 60 15.30 -5.44 -4.79
C TYR A 60 14.58 -6.62 -4.12
N CYS A 61 13.59 -7.15 -4.81
CA CYS A 61 12.99 -8.45 -4.56
C CYS A 61 13.91 -9.56 -5.09
N SER A 62 13.82 -10.76 -4.51
CA SER A 62 14.55 -11.95 -4.98
C SER A 62 14.29 -12.32 -6.45
N CYS A 63 13.18 -11.85 -7.03
CA CYS A 63 12.89 -12.04 -8.46
C CYS A 63 13.54 -10.98 -9.37
N GLY A 64 14.32 -10.03 -8.82
CA GLY A 64 15.04 -9.01 -9.56
C GLY A 64 14.29 -7.70 -9.82
N GLY A 65 13.01 -7.59 -9.43
CA GLY A 65 12.25 -6.33 -9.48
C GLY A 65 12.42 -5.47 -8.23
N ILE A 66 11.90 -4.25 -8.22
CA ILE A 66 11.88 -3.40 -7.01
C ILE A 66 10.82 -3.97 -6.06
N GLY A 67 11.22 -4.34 -4.85
CA GLY A 67 10.38 -4.94 -3.83
C GLY A 67 9.41 -3.96 -3.18
N THR A 68 8.50 -3.38 -3.95
CA THR A 68 7.35 -2.60 -3.48
C THR A 68 6.17 -3.52 -3.18
N ALA A 69 5.22 -3.06 -2.37
CA ALA A 69 3.98 -3.80 -2.10
C ALA A 69 3.23 -4.16 -3.41
N LEU A 70 3.17 -3.20 -4.36
CA LEU A 70 2.53 -3.40 -5.64
C LEU A 70 3.26 -4.46 -6.49
N HIS A 71 4.58 -4.43 -6.53
CA HIS A 71 5.38 -5.43 -7.23
C HIS A 71 5.06 -6.86 -6.75
N TYR A 72 4.98 -7.07 -5.44
CA TYR A 72 4.54 -8.37 -4.89
C TYR A 72 3.09 -8.74 -5.27
N ALA A 73 2.22 -7.74 -5.48
CA ALA A 73 0.82 -7.92 -5.82
C ALA A 73 0.49 -7.98 -7.33
N THR A 74 1.45 -7.69 -8.22
CA THR A 74 1.18 -7.71 -9.67
C THR A 74 2.29 -8.30 -10.54
N GLU A 75 3.54 -8.32 -10.07
CA GLU A 75 4.71 -8.52 -10.95
C GLU A 75 5.67 -9.62 -10.49
N CYS A 76 5.73 -9.91 -9.19
CA CYS A 76 6.72 -10.85 -8.64
C CYS A 76 6.39 -12.29 -9.01
N ILE A 77 7.10 -12.83 -9.99
CA ILE A 77 6.93 -14.21 -10.48
C ILE A 77 7.07 -15.24 -9.35
N VAL A 78 7.98 -15.02 -8.40
CA VAL A 78 8.22 -15.94 -7.27
C VAL A 78 7.00 -16.04 -6.34
N CYS A 79 6.21 -14.98 -6.21
CA CYS A 79 4.94 -15.00 -5.46
C CYS A 79 3.74 -15.48 -6.30
N VAL A 80 3.85 -15.45 -7.63
CA VAL A 80 2.77 -15.74 -8.60
C VAL A 80 2.85 -17.18 -9.16
N LEU A 81 3.67 -18.08 -8.61
CA LEU A 81 3.78 -19.49 -9.05
C LEU A 81 2.64 -20.42 -8.49
N PRO A 82 2.33 -21.54 -9.15
CA PRO A 82 0.93 -21.94 -9.48
C PRO A 82 0.06 -22.54 -8.36
N TYR A 83 0.58 -22.81 -7.16
CA TYR A 83 -0.25 -23.29 -6.05
C TYR A 83 -0.87 -22.15 -5.23
N SER A 84 -0.35 -20.92 -5.34
CA SER A 84 -0.93 -19.71 -4.74
C SER A 84 -1.80 -18.91 -5.70
N VAL A 85 -1.78 -19.20 -7.01
CA VAL A 85 -2.44 -18.38 -8.04
C VAL A 85 -3.94 -18.26 -7.84
N LEU A 86 -4.66 -19.32 -7.45
CA LEU A 86 -6.11 -19.20 -7.19
C LEU A 86 -6.40 -18.35 -5.94
N ALA A 87 -5.68 -18.60 -4.85
CA ALA A 87 -5.83 -17.82 -3.62
C ALA A 87 -5.43 -16.34 -3.83
N TYR A 88 -4.45 -16.11 -4.70
CA TYR A 88 -3.93 -14.80 -5.03
C TYR A 88 -4.77 -14.07 -6.08
N GLU A 89 -5.30 -14.73 -7.10
CA GLU A 89 -6.28 -14.14 -8.02
C GLU A 89 -7.53 -13.75 -7.24
N GLU A 90 -7.96 -14.57 -6.29
CA GLU A 90 -9.08 -14.22 -5.41
C GLU A 90 -8.74 -13.04 -4.49
N ALA A 91 -7.53 -13.01 -3.90
CA ALA A 91 -7.08 -11.89 -3.07
C ALA A 91 -6.83 -10.60 -3.87
N SER A 92 -6.28 -10.71 -5.08
CA SER A 92 -6.02 -9.63 -6.02
C SER A 92 -7.32 -9.10 -6.63
N ALA A 93 -8.27 -9.98 -6.97
CA ALA A 93 -9.62 -9.60 -7.36
C ALA A 93 -10.34 -8.90 -6.20
N LYS A 94 -10.25 -9.43 -4.97
CA LYS A 94 -10.77 -8.77 -3.76
C LYS A 94 -10.12 -7.40 -3.52
N LEU A 95 -8.82 -7.27 -3.75
CA LEU A 95 -8.12 -6.00 -3.62
C LEU A 95 -8.56 -5.02 -4.73
N ARG A 96 -8.67 -5.47 -5.99
CA ARG A 96 -9.16 -4.66 -7.12
C ARG A 96 -10.61 -4.21 -6.92
N THR A 97 -11.50 -5.08 -6.43
CA THR A 97 -12.89 -4.71 -6.15
C THR A 97 -12.96 -3.72 -5.00
N ARG A 98 -12.20 -3.92 -3.92
CA ARG A 98 -12.07 -2.93 -2.84
C ARG A 98 -11.52 -1.60 -3.34
N MET A 99 -10.49 -1.60 -4.17
CA MET A 99 -9.97 -0.38 -4.81
C MET A 99 -11.03 0.32 -5.65
N ALA A 100 -11.82 -0.43 -6.42
CA ALA A 100 -12.89 0.12 -7.26
C ALA A 100 -14.09 0.64 -6.45
N GLU A 101 -14.40 0.05 -5.30
CA GLU A 101 -15.42 0.54 -4.36
C GLU A 101 -14.95 1.80 -3.62
N LYS A 102 -13.68 1.86 -3.24
CA LYS A 102 -13.11 3.00 -2.51
C LYS A 102 -12.83 4.21 -3.41
N GLY A 103 -12.46 4.01 -4.67
CA GLY A 103 -12.32 5.10 -5.64
C GLY A 103 -13.65 5.76 -6.08
N ARG A 104 -14.79 5.22 -5.65
CA ARG A 104 -16.14 5.76 -5.90
C ARG A 104 -16.74 6.54 -4.71
N GLN A 105 -16.04 6.63 -3.59
CA GLN A 105 -16.41 7.43 -2.41
C GLN A 105 -15.60 8.72 -2.35
#